data_AF-I3R9C5-F1
#
_entry.id   AF-I3R9C5-F1
#
_cell.length_a   1.000
_cell.length_b   1.000
_cell.length_c   1.000
_cell.angle_alpha   90.00
_cell.angle_beta   90.00
_cell.angle_gamma   90.00
#
_symmetry.space_group_name_H-M   'P 1'
#
loop_
_entity.id
_entity.type
_entity.pdbx_description
1 polymer ?
#
loop_
_entity_poly.entity_id
_entity_poly.type
_entity_poly.pdbx_seq_one_letter_code
_entity_poly.pdbx_strand_id
1 'polypeptide(L)'
;MGRPLNRSLFTSSRARTRCFSTCPQGESTAVFATNLSVSPKEAEMFCRRYSRRWQIENEYKSIKNDFLAKTSSKDYRVRLFYFVFAVLLYNIWRLTDFLLKAAADGEMDYAPIITAGECAELVSSALFPPD
;
A
#
# COMPACT_ATOMS: atom_id res chain seq x y z
N MET A 1 28.54 25.91 -12.94
CA MET A 1 28.24 26.36 -11.56
C MET A 1 27.31 25.33 -10.93
N GLY A 2 27.88 24.44 -10.11
CA GLY A 2 27.15 23.29 -9.54
C GLY A 2 26.22 23.72 -8.40
N ARG A 3 24.95 23.31 -8.47
CA ARG A 3 24.00 23.43 -7.37
C ARG A 3 24.32 22.36 -6.32
N PRO A 4 24.51 22.70 -5.03
CA PRO A 4 24.61 21.66 -4.01
C PRO A 4 23.20 21.15 -3.69
N LEU A 5 22.91 19.92 -4.13
CA LEU A 5 21.80 19.12 -3.62
C LEU A 5 22.15 18.57 -2.22
N ASN A 6 21.10 18.38 -1.42
CA ASN A 6 21.06 17.59 -0.19
C ASN A 6 21.44 18.33 1.11
N ARG A 7 20.51 19.15 1.62
CA ARG A 7 20.53 19.62 3.02
C ARG A 7 19.28 19.09 3.74
N SER A 8 19.40 17.92 4.35
CA SER A 8 18.52 17.51 5.45
C SER A 8 18.78 18.46 6.63
N LEU A 9 17.92 19.46 6.83
CA LEU A 9 18.04 20.38 7.97
C LEU A 9 17.51 19.68 9.21
N PHE A 10 18.31 19.63 10.27
CA PHE A 10 17.96 18.98 11.53
C PHE A 10 17.91 20.03 12.64
N THR A 11 16.77 20.19 13.30
CA THR A 11 16.65 21.05 14.48
C THR A 11 16.31 20.16 15.68
N SER A 12 17.27 20.02 16.59
CA SER A 12 17.10 19.24 17.82
C SER A 12 16.71 20.17 18.96
N SER A 13 15.48 20.03 19.44
CA SER A 13 15.05 20.54 20.75
C SER A 13 14.57 19.36 21.58
N ARG A 14 14.90 19.38 22.87
CA ARG A 14 15.13 18.30 23.85
C ARG A 14 14.07 17.18 24.01
N ALA A 15 13.02 17.12 23.21
CA ALA A 15 11.99 16.08 23.29
C ALA A 15 11.33 15.70 21.95
N ARG A 16 11.75 16.29 20.81
CA ARG A 16 11.09 16.03 19.52
C ARG A 16 12.06 16.21 18.35
N THR A 17 12.57 15.11 17.85
CA THR A 17 13.43 15.10 16.66
C THR A 17 12.55 15.22 15.42
N ARG A 18 12.65 16.35 14.69
CA ARG A 18 12.00 16.54 13.40
C ARG A 18 12.94 16.13 12.28
N CYS A 19 12.55 15.12 11.51
CA CYS A 19 13.30 14.66 10.34
C CYS A 19 12.64 15.23 9.09
N PHE A 20 13.44 15.89 8.26
CA PHE A 20 13.02 16.40 6.96
C PHE A 20 13.61 15.49 5.89
N SER A 21 12.75 14.77 5.17
CA SER A 21 13.16 13.94 4.03
C SER A 21 12.38 14.37 2.81
N THR A 22 13.08 14.54 1.69
CA THR A 22 12.43 14.75 0.39
C THR A 22 11.79 13.44 -0.05
N CYS A 23 10.52 13.47 -0.45
CA CYS A 23 9.82 12.29 -0.94
C CYS A 23 10.27 12.02 -2.39
N PRO A 24 10.57 10.77 -2.81
CA PRO A 24 11.05 10.51 -4.18
C PRO A 24 10.03 10.79 -5.29
N GLN A 25 8.74 10.93 -4.95
CA GLN A 25 7.62 10.96 -5.91
C GLN A 25 6.99 12.34 -6.12
N GLY A 26 7.56 13.41 -5.56
CA GLY A 26 7.05 14.76 -5.82
C GLY A 26 8.00 15.85 -5.31
N GLU A 27 7.93 17.03 -5.92
CA GLU A 27 8.70 18.23 -5.51
C GLU A 27 8.37 18.75 -4.09
N SER A 28 7.52 18.04 -3.33
CA SER A 28 7.11 18.41 -1.98
C SER A 28 8.01 17.80 -0.91
N THR A 29 8.45 18.66 0.02
CA THR A 29 9.20 18.23 1.21
C THR A 29 8.24 17.61 2.22
N ALA A 30 8.43 16.35 2.57
CA ALA A 30 7.64 15.68 3.60
C ALA A 30 8.32 15.84 4.97
N VAL A 31 7.57 16.29 5.98
CA VAL A 31 8.07 16.50 7.35
C VAL A 31 7.54 15.41 8.25
N PHE A 32 8.44 14.66 8.89
CA PHE A 32 8.08 13.61 9.83
C PHE A 32 8.40 14.05 11.26
N ALA A 33 7.45 13.85 12.18
CA ALA A 33 7.65 14.05 13.62
C ALA A 33 7.63 12.70 14.32
N THR A 34 8.71 12.37 15.03
CA THR A 34 8.83 11.12 15.78
C THR A 34 9.34 11.38 17.19
N ASN A 35 8.95 10.51 18.12
CA ASN A 35 9.44 10.49 19.50
C ASN A 35 10.81 9.81 19.62
N LEU A 36 11.31 9.22 18.54
CA LEU A 36 12.62 8.57 18.47
C LEU A 36 13.73 9.59 18.16
N SER A 37 14.88 9.45 18.81
CA SER A 37 16.09 10.16 18.41
C SER A 37 16.67 9.46 17.17
N VAL A 38 16.49 10.06 16.00
CA VAL A 38 16.89 9.47 14.72
C VAL A 38 18.13 10.18 14.19
N SER A 39 19.15 9.44 13.76
CA SER A 39 20.30 10.01 13.04
C SER A 39 19.99 10.19 11.54
N PRO A 40 20.69 11.06 10.80
CA PRO A 40 20.42 11.28 9.37
C PRO A 40 20.51 10.00 8.51
N LYS A 41 21.37 9.05 8.88
CA LYS A 41 21.50 7.75 8.19
C LYS A 41 20.30 6.83 8.46
N GLU A 42 19.69 6.94 9.64
CA GLU A 42 18.51 6.16 10.01
C GLU A 42 17.21 6.79 9.49
N ALA A 43 17.20 8.11 9.26
CA ALA A 43 16.04 8.86 8.80
C ALA A 43 15.44 8.29 7.50
N GLU A 44 16.30 7.86 6.56
CA GLU A 44 15.85 7.21 5.33
C GLU A 44 15.13 5.89 5.59
N MET A 45 15.66 5.05 6.49
CA MET A 45 15.01 3.81 6.90
C MET A 45 13.66 4.08 7.59
N PHE A 46 13.56 5.11 8.42
CA PHE A 46 12.30 5.51 9.03
C PHE A 46 11.29 5.99 7.99
N CYS A 47 11.72 6.76 6.99
CA CYS A 47 10.86 7.20 5.91
C CYS A 47 10.34 6.01 5.09
N ARG A 48 11.21 5.06 4.73
CA ARG A 48 10.81 3.80 4.06
C ARG A 48 9.90 2.92 4.91
N ARG A 49 10.03 2.98 6.24
CA ARG A 49 9.13 2.27 7.14
C ARG A 49 7.78 2.95 7.26
N TYR A 50 7.76 4.28 7.30
CA TYR A 50 6.54 5.06 7.37
C TYR A 50 5.77 5.07 6.05
N SER A 51 6.46 4.97 4.91
CA SER A 51 5.80 4.82 3.60
C SER A 51 4.94 3.56 3.51
N ARG A 52 5.20 2.54 4.34
CA ARG A 52 4.33 1.36 4.45
C ARG A 52 2.91 1.69 4.93
N ARG A 53 2.74 2.80 5.65
CA ARG A 53 1.42 3.27 6.05
C ARG A 53 0.56 3.67 4.85
N TRP A 54 1.17 4.30 3.85
CA TRP A 54 0.50 4.66 2.60
C TRP A 54 0.14 3.41 1.77
N GLN A 55 0.93 2.34 1.87
CA GLN A 55 0.60 1.07 1.20
C GLN A 55 -0.75 0.55 1.67
N ILE A 56 -1.01 0.53 2.98
CA ILE A 56 -2.30 0.10 3.55
C ILE A 56 -3.48 0.91 3.00
N GLU A 57 -3.31 2.23 2.82
CA GLU A 57 -4.36 3.08 2.25
C GLU A 57 -4.66 2.73 0.79
N ASN A 58 -3.64 2.38 0.01
CA ASN A 58 -3.83 1.94 -1.37
C ASN A 58 -4.47 0.55 -1.44
N GLU A 59 -4.04 -0.39 -0.61
CA GLU A 59 -4.67 -1.72 -0.50
C GLU A 59 -6.16 -1.60 -0.20
N TYR A 60 -6.51 -0.74 0.76
CA TYR A 60 -7.90 -0.51 1.13
C TYR A 60 -8.72 0.18 0.04
N LYS A 61 -8.09 1.02 -0.80
CA LYS A 61 -8.74 1.57 -2.00
C LYS A 61 -9.04 0.46 -3.01
N SER A 62 -8.12 -0.46 -3.28
CA SER A 62 -8.36 -1.60 -4.17
C SER A 62 -9.47 -2.52 -3.64
N ILE A 63 -9.47 -2.84 -2.34
CA ILE A 63 -10.57 -3.60 -1.72
C ILE A 63 -11.92 -2.91 -1.94
N LYS A 64 -12.00 -1.60 -1.72
CA LYS A 64 -13.25 -0.84 -1.85
C LYS A 64 -13.71 -0.62 -3.28
N ASN A 65 -12.80 -0.44 -4.22
CA ASN A 65 -13.13 -0.07 -5.60
C ASN A 65 -13.32 -1.30 -6.48
N ASP A 66 -12.51 -2.35 -6.27
CA ASP A 66 -12.44 -3.50 -7.17
C ASP A 66 -13.22 -4.71 -6.63
N PHE A 67 -13.27 -4.90 -5.30
CA PHE A 67 -13.86 -6.10 -4.69
C PHE A 67 -15.16 -5.85 -3.91
N LEU A 68 -15.38 -4.64 -3.39
CA LEU A 68 -16.55 -4.34 -2.58
C LEU A 68 -17.77 -4.02 -3.47
N ALA A 69 -18.73 -4.94 -3.51
CA ALA A 69 -20.00 -4.70 -4.19
C ALA A 69 -20.76 -3.52 -3.55
N LYS A 70 -21.30 -2.62 -4.39
CA LYS A 70 -22.14 -1.50 -3.93
C LYS A 70 -23.52 -2.01 -3.51
N THR A 71 -23.74 -2.14 -2.20
CA THR A 71 -25.03 -2.56 -1.66
C THR A 71 -25.91 -1.38 -1.26
N SER A 72 -27.18 -1.37 -1.66
CA SER A 72 -28.20 -0.43 -1.16
C SER A 72 -28.90 -0.93 0.12
N SER A 73 -28.65 -2.18 0.53
CA SER A 73 -29.30 -2.79 1.69
C SER A 73 -28.97 -2.07 3.00
N LYS A 74 -30.00 -1.84 3.82
CA LYS A 74 -29.86 -1.21 5.14
C LYS A 74 -29.43 -2.18 6.25
N ASP A 75 -29.53 -3.49 6.01
CA ASP A 75 -29.14 -4.52 6.97
C ASP A 75 -27.61 -4.53 7.18
N TYR A 76 -27.18 -4.45 8.45
CA TYR A 76 -25.76 -4.47 8.80
C TYR A 76 -25.10 -5.83 8.49
N ARG A 77 -25.85 -6.93 8.57
CA ARG A 77 -25.33 -8.29 8.32
C ARG A 77 -24.87 -8.43 6.89
N VAL A 78 -25.66 -7.89 5.97
CA VAL A 78 -25.36 -7.86 4.54
C VAL A 78 -24.10 -7.04 4.28
N ARG A 79 -24.01 -5.81 4.82
CA ARG A 79 -22.81 -4.97 4.67
C ARG A 79 -21.55 -5.62 5.24
N LEU A 80 -21.66 -6.26 6.41
CA LEU A 80 -20.54 -6.96 7.03
C LEU A 80 -20.10 -8.16 6.20
N PHE A 81 -21.05 -8.95 5.68
CA PHE A 81 -20.76 -10.08 4.81
C PHE A 81 -19.98 -9.64 3.56
N TYR A 82 -20.47 -8.64 2.83
CA TYR A 82 -19.77 -8.13 1.65
C TYR A 82 -18.40 -7.53 1.98
N PHE A 83 -18.24 -6.91 3.14
CA PHE A 83 -16.94 -6.40 3.59
C PHE A 83 -15.95 -7.55 3.84
N VAL A 84 -16.34 -8.56 4.63
CA VAL A 84 -15.48 -9.72 4.91
C VAL A 84 -15.18 -10.48 3.63
N PHE A 85 -16.17 -10.64 2.75
CA PHE A 85 -16.00 -11.28 1.46
C PHE A 85 -15.00 -10.53 0.55
N ALA A 86 -15.09 -9.21 0.48
CA ALA A 86 -14.14 -8.39 -0.27
C ALA A 86 -12.69 -8.53 0.27
N VAL A 87 -12.53 -8.60 1.60
CA VAL A 87 -11.21 -8.83 2.23
C VAL A 87 -10.68 -10.24 1.89
N LEU A 88 -11.55 -11.25 1.88
CA LEU A 88 -11.17 -12.62 1.48
C LEU A 88 -10.71 -12.68 0.02
N LEU A 89 -11.45 -12.07 -0.90
CA LEU A 89 -11.08 -12.01 -2.32
C LEU A 89 -9.74 -11.29 -2.53
N TYR A 90 -9.51 -10.18 -1.82
CA TYR A 90 -8.23 -9.47 -1.85
C TYR A 90 -7.07 -10.35 -1.39
N ASN A 91 -7.25 -11.12 -0.30
CA ASN A 91 -6.22 -12.02 0.19
C ASN A 91 -5.91 -13.14 -0.80
N ILE A 92 -6.94 -13.69 -1.47
CA ILE A 92 -6.76 -14.70 -2.52
C ILE A 92 -5.98 -14.11 -3.69
N TRP A 93 -6.38 -12.93 -4.17
CA TRP A 93 -5.66 -12.22 -5.24
C TRP A 93 -4.19 -11.99 -4.89
N ARG A 94 -3.90 -11.55 -3.66
CA ARG A 94 -2.52 -11.30 -3.22
C ARG A 94 -1.70 -12.58 -3.09
N LEU A 95 -2.33 -13.68 -2.68
CA LEU A 95 -1.69 -14.99 -2.67
C LEU A 95 -1.41 -15.48 -4.09
N THR A 96 -2.36 -15.33 -5.01
CA THR A 96 -2.17 -15.71 -6.43
C THR A 96 -1.04 -14.89 -7.06
N ASP A 97 -0.98 -13.58 -6.82
CA ASP A 97 0.12 -12.73 -7.30
C ASP A 97 1.49 -13.18 -6.75
N PHE A 98 1.53 -13.55 -5.46
CA PHE A 98 2.73 -14.07 -4.83
C PHE A 98 3.17 -15.41 -5.45
N LEU A 99 2.24 -16.34 -5.64
CA LEU A 99 2.51 -17.63 -6.27
C LEU A 99 2.98 -17.47 -7.72
N LEU A 100 2.38 -16.55 -8.47
CA LEU A 100 2.77 -16.27 -9.85
C LEU A 100 4.19 -15.69 -9.94
N LYS A 101 4.54 -14.77 -9.03
CA LYS A 101 5.91 -14.23 -8.92
C LYS A 101 6.93 -15.30 -8.56
N ALA A 102 6.59 -16.15 -7.59
CA ALA A 102 7.43 -17.26 -7.17
C ALA A 102 7.63 -18.29 -8.30
N ALA A 103 6.60 -18.53 -9.12
CA ALA A 103 6.70 -19.45 -10.26
C ALA A 103 7.45 -18.84 -11.45
N ALA A 104 7.43 -17.51 -11.61
CA ALA A 104 8.08 -16.80 -12.71
C ALA A 104 9.52 -16.36 -12.42
N ASP A 105 10.10 -16.75 -11.27
CA ASP A 105 11.40 -16.26 -10.76
C ASP A 105 11.53 -14.72 -10.83
N GLY A 106 10.41 -14.01 -10.74
CA GLY A 106 10.35 -12.56 -10.89
C GLY A 106 10.79 -11.84 -9.63
N GLU A 107 11.26 -10.60 -9.76
CA GLU A 107 11.50 -9.74 -8.59
C GLU A 107 10.20 -9.60 -7.78
N MET A 108 10.33 -9.73 -6.46
CA MET A 108 9.23 -9.63 -5.49
C MET A 108 8.85 -8.17 -5.27
N ASP A 109 8.48 -7.49 -6.36
CA ASP A 109 7.98 -6.12 -6.31
C ASP A 109 6.51 -6.09 -5.86
N TYR A 110 6.09 -4.96 -5.33
CA TYR A 110 4.72 -4.73 -4.88
C TYR A 110 3.74 -4.67 -6.06
N ALA A 111 4.18 -4.20 -7.23
CA ALA A 111 3.35 -4.13 -8.43
C ALA A 111 2.79 -5.52 -8.78
N PRO A 112 1.46 -5.72 -8.70
CA PRO A 112 0.87 -7.01 -9.02
C PRO A 112 1.00 -7.32 -10.52
N ILE A 113 1.30 -8.58 -10.86
CA ILE A 113 1.36 -9.04 -12.25
C ILE A 113 -0.04 -9.06 -12.85
N ILE A 114 -1.03 -9.53 -12.08
CA ILE A 114 -2.44 -9.57 -12.46
C ILE A 114 -3.17 -8.49 -11.67
N THR A 115 -3.92 -7.62 -12.34
CA THR A 115 -4.70 -6.59 -11.65
C THR A 115 -5.86 -7.19 -10.86
N ALA A 116 -6.35 -6.47 -9.85
CA ALA A 116 -7.48 -6.93 -9.02
C ALA A 116 -8.72 -7.25 -9.86
N GLY A 117 -9.00 -6.44 -10.89
CA GLY A 117 -10.12 -6.64 -11.81
C GLY A 117 -9.99 -7.92 -12.63
N GLU A 118 -8.81 -8.20 -13.20
CA GLU A 118 -8.57 -9.44 -13.97
C GLU A 118 -8.72 -10.69 -13.08
N CYS A 119 -8.26 -10.63 -11.84
CA CYS A 119 -8.45 -11.72 -10.90
C CYS A 119 -9.92 -11.95 -10.54
N ALA A 120 -10.72 -10.88 -10.41
CA ALA A 120 -12.15 -11.00 -10.15
C ALA A 120 -12.88 -11.65 -11.34
N GLU A 121 -12.53 -11.30 -12.58
CA GLU A 121 -13.07 -11.93 -13.79
C GLU A 121 -12.68 -13.42 -13.90
N LEU A 122 -11.44 -13.76 -13.56
CA LEU A 122 -11.00 -15.16 -13.52
C LEU A 122 -11.78 -15.97 -12.48
N VAL A 123 -12.02 -15.41 -11.29
CA VAL A 123 -12.84 -16.08 -10.27
C VAL A 123 -14.29 -16.22 -10.73
N SER A 124 -14.85 -15.19 -11.37
CA SER A 124 -16.21 -15.22 -11.91
C SER A 124 -16.40 -16.31 -12.97
N SER A 125 -15.46 -16.41 -13.93
CA SER A 125 -15.49 -17.45 -14.97
C SER A 125 -15.28 -18.87 -14.43
N ALA A 126 -14.53 -19.03 -13.33
CA ALA A 126 -14.37 -20.32 -12.66
C ALA A 126 -15.62 -20.74 -11.87
N LEU A 127 -16.38 -19.78 -11.35
CA LEU A 127 -17.60 -20.04 -10.57
C LEU A 127 -18.82 -20.36 -11.46
N PHE A 128 -18.89 -19.75 -12.63
CA PHE A 128 -19.94 -19.99 -13.62
C PHE A 128 -19.30 -20.56 -14.89
N PRO A 129 -19.11 -21.89 -14.98
CA PRO A 129 -18.61 -22.49 -16.21
C PRO A 129 -19.58 -22.15 -17.36
N PRO A 130 -19.08 -21.81 -18.56
CA PRO A 130 -19.93 -21.66 -19.72
C PRO A 130 -20.64 -23.00 -19.99
N ASP A 131 -21.96 -22.97 -20.11
CA ASP A 131 -22.82 -24.11 -20.49
C ASP A 131 -22.41 -24.71 -21.85
#